data_AF-A0AAP2CJK5-F1
#
_entry.id   AF-A0AAP2CJK5-F1
#
_cell.length_a   1.000
_cell.length_b   1.000
_cell.length_c   1.000
_cell.angle_alpha   90.00
_cell.angle_beta   90.00
_cell.angle_gamma   90.00
#
_symmetry.space_group_name_H-M   'P 1'
#
loop_
_entity.id
_entity.type
_entity.pdbx_description
1 polymer ?
#
loop_
_entity_poly.entity_id
_entity_poly.type
_entity_poly.pdbx_seq_one_letter_code
_entity_poly.pdbx_strand_id
1 'polypeptide(L)'
;MNLREKALEVSRVFDLLSEDTGKFMAQSGVNCVIGCGKCCMNPKISASVLEFLPLAFDLYSKGLADKAMEKLENMGEEDFCLLFRQTNFLTNSGSCGDYQYRGMICRLFGASVRRDKHGMKQMITCKIIKEGQPEEFKALSEAINSGLPAPSASYYYSLLSDIDERLSEHFPVNTAIKKALDHVMTYSYYLENQEV
;
A
#
# COMPACT_ATOMS: atom_id res chain seq x y z
N MET A 1 -10.62 18.93 -7.27
CA MET A 1 -11.26 17.90 -6.44
C MET A 1 -11.10 18.24 -4.97
N ASN A 2 -12.16 18.07 -4.18
CA ASN A 2 -12.08 18.13 -2.71
C ASN A 2 -11.43 16.85 -2.14
N LEU A 3 -11.19 16.82 -0.82
CA LEU A 3 -10.47 15.71 -0.19
C LEU A 3 -11.23 14.37 -0.28
N ARG A 4 -12.56 14.40 -0.18
CA ARG A 4 -13.41 13.21 -0.30
C ARG A 4 -13.39 12.64 -1.71
N GLU A 5 -13.50 13.49 -2.73
CA GLU A 5 -13.38 13.10 -4.14
C GLU A 5 -12.01 12.45 -4.41
N LYS A 6 -10.93 13.02 -3.88
CA LYS A 6 -9.58 12.42 -4.02
C LYS A 6 -9.52 11.03 -3.39
N ALA A 7 -10.08 10.85 -2.20
CA ALA A 7 -10.13 9.53 -1.56
C ALA A 7 -10.89 8.51 -2.41
N LEU A 8 -12.00 8.91 -3.04
CA LEU A 8 -12.75 8.03 -3.96
C LEU A 8 -11.94 7.65 -5.20
N GLU A 9 -11.20 8.57 -5.82
CA GLU A 9 -10.33 8.22 -6.95
C GLU A 9 -9.17 7.30 -6.53
N VAL A 10 -8.59 7.51 -5.36
CA VAL A 10 -7.56 6.61 -4.81
C VAL A 10 -8.12 5.19 -4.67
N SER A 11 -9.34 5.05 -4.13
CA SER A 11 -10.02 3.75 -4.07
C SER A 11 -10.21 3.12 -5.45
N ARG A 12 -10.59 3.90 -6.48
CA ARG A 12 -10.72 3.38 -7.85
C ARG A 12 -9.38 2.90 -8.43
N VAL A 13 -8.29 3.64 -8.19
CA VAL A 13 -6.94 3.20 -8.58
C VAL A 13 -6.58 1.88 -7.88
N PHE A 14 -6.94 1.72 -6.61
CA PHE A 14 -6.71 0.48 -5.87
C PHE A 14 -7.57 -0.69 -6.37
N ASP A 15 -8.81 -0.44 -6.79
CA ASP A 15 -9.68 -1.46 -7.36
C ASP A 15 -9.13 -1.95 -8.71
N LEU A 16 -8.74 -1.01 -9.59
CA LEU A 16 -8.08 -1.31 -10.85
C LEU A 16 -6.81 -2.14 -10.64
N LEU A 17 -5.95 -1.73 -9.69
CA LEU A 17 -4.75 -2.47 -9.34
C LEU A 17 -5.07 -3.88 -8.84
N SER A 18 -6.14 -4.03 -8.05
CA SER A 18 -6.52 -5.33 -7.50
C SER A 18 -6.98 -6.30 -8.59
N GLU A 19 -7.67 -5.80 -9.61
CA GLU A 19 -8.02 -6.59 -10.80
C GLU A 19 -6.77 -7.03 -11.59
N ASP A 20 -5.88 -6.10 -11.91
CA ASP A 20 -4.67 -6.39 -12.69
C ASP A 20 -3.70 -7.32 -11.96
N THR A 21 -3.50 -7.09 -10.66
CA THR A 21 -2.67 -7.97 -9.83
C THR A 21 -3.29 -9.35 -9.70
N GLY A 22 -4.61 -9.47 -9.60
CA GLY A 22 -5.31 -10.76 -9.61
C GLY A 22 -5.05 -11.55 -10.90
N LYS A 23 -5.20 -10.90 -12.07
CA LYS A 23 -4.92 -11.51 -13.37
C LYS A 23 -3.46 -11.95 -13.51
N PHE A 24 -2.52 -11.10 -13.09
CA PHE A 24 -1.10 -11.39 -13.14
C PHE A 24 -0.72 -12.57 -12.23
N MET A 25 -1.20 -12.56 -10.98
CA MET A 25 -0.90 -13.61 -10.01
C MET A 25 -1.50 -14.97 -10.40
N ALA A 26 -2.64 -14.99 -11.08
CA ALA A 26 -3.22 -16.24 -11.61
C ALA A 26 -2.33 -16.91 -12.68
N GLN A 27 -1.47 -16.15 -13.35
CA GLN A 27 -0.58 -16.62 -14.42
C GLN A 27 0.88 -16.71 -13.97
N SER A 28 1.21 -16.25 -12.77
CA SER A 28 2.60 -16.03 -12.37
C SER A 28 3.32 -17.31 -11.94
N GLY A 29 2.58 -18.32 -11.47
CA GLY A 29 3.13 -19.54 -10.87
C GLY A 29 3.73 -19.36 -9.47
N VAL A 30 4.07 -18.12 -9.07
CA VAL A 30 4.64 -17.80 -7.76
C VAL A 30 3.58 -17.37 -6.77
N ASN A 31 3.68 -17.88 -5.54
CA ASN A 31 2.76 -17.59 -4.46
C ASN A 31 3.47 -17.00 -3.23
N CYS A 32 2.80 -16.10 -2.52
CA CYS A 32 3.29 -15.63 -1.23
C CYS A 32 3.10 -16.70 -0.15
N VAL A 33 4.06 -16.80 0.78
CA VAL A 33 3.95 -17.71 1.93
C VAL A 33 2.81 -17.23 2.84
N ILE A 34 1.81 -18.08 3.03
CA ILE A 34 0.63 -17.79 3.85
C ILE A 34 1.08 -17.46 5.29
N GLY A 35 0.60 -16.34 5.83
CA GLY A 35 0.90 -15.93 7.21
C GLY A 35 2.33 -15.41 7.44
N CYS A 36 3.13 -15.18 6.40
CA CYS A 36 4.51 -14.74 6.52
C CYS A 36 4.66 -13.35 7.17
N GLY A 37 3.98 -12.34 6.64
CA GLY A 37 3.95 -10.99 7.22
C GLY A 37 5.26 -10.19 7.15
N LYS A 38 6.36 -10.75 6.64
CA LYS A 38 7.68 -10.09 6.64
C LYS A 38 7.69 -8.78 5.87
N CYS A 39 6.87 -8.65 4.82
CA CYS A 39 6.73 -7.38 4.11
C CYS A 39 6.05 -6.29 4.95
N CYS A 40 5.20 -6.65 5.92
CA CYS A 40 4.54 -5.71 6.83
C CYS A 40 5.41 -5.32 8.04
N MET A 41 6.46 -6.09 8.34
CA MET A 41 7.40 -5.85 9.46
C MET A 41 8.60 -5.01 9.04
N ASN A 42 8.40 -4.12 8.07
CA ASN A 42 9.41 -3.17 7.64
C ASN A 42 8.93 -1.76 8.03
N PRO A 43 9.49 -1.15 9.09
CA PRO A 43 9.09 0.21 9.50
C PRO A 43 9.46 1.25 8.44
N LYS A 44 10.41 0.93 7.55
CA LYS A 44 10.92 1.80 6.48
C LYS A 44 10.07 1.76 5.21
N ILE A 45 8.86 1.21 5.27
CA ILE A 45 7.91 1.31 4.16
C ILE A 45 7.59 2.77 3.96
N SER A 46 7.76 3.23 2.73
CA SER A 46 7.43 4.59 2.32
C SER A 46 6.13 4.61 1.54
N ALA A 47 5.30 5.60 1.82
CA ALA A 47 4.01 5.80 1.19
C ALA A 47 3.64 7.29 1.21
N SER A 48 2.74 7.67 0.32
CA SER A 48 2.22 9.02 0.25
C SER A 48 1.00 9.23 1.14
N VAL A 49 0.71 10.49 1.47
CA VAL A 49 -0.50 10.87 2.21
C VAL A 49 -1.75 10.49 1.44
N LEU A 50 -1.72 10.68 0.12
CA LEU A 50 -2.82 10.41 -0.78
C LEU A 50 -3.33 8.96 -0.68
N GLU A 51 -2.41 8.00 -0.57
CA GLU A 51 -2.73 6.56 -0.45
C GLU A 51 -3.58 6.21 0.79
N PHE A 52 -3.54 7.04 1.83
CA PHE A 52 -4.22 6.79 3.10
C PHE A 52 -5.42 7.70 3.36
N LEU A 53 -5.80 8.56 2.41
CA LEU A 53 -7.07 9.29 2.53
C LEU A 53 -8.29 8.35 2.70
N PRO A 54 -8.41 7.23 1.97
CA PRO A 54 -9.53 6.31 2.18
C PRO A 54 -9.57 5.74 3.60
N LEU A 55 -8.40 5.38 4.17
CA LEU A 55 -8.28 4.91 5.55
C LEU A 55 -8.70 5.99 6.54
N ALA A 56 -8.22 7.21 6.34
CA ALA A 56 -8.48 8.33 7.24
C ALA A 56 -9.98 8.67 7.29
N PHE A 57 -10.66 8.70 6.14
CA PHE A 57 -12.12 8.89 6.09
C PHE A 57 -12.89 7.74 6.75
N ASP A 58 -12.45 6.49 6.55
CA ASP A 58 -13.06 5.33 7.22
C ASP A 58 -12.95 5.43 8.74
N LEU A 59 -11.74 5.69 9.25
CA LEU A 59 -11.49 5.88 10.69
C LEU A 59 -12.30 7.04 11.26
N TYR A 60 -12.37 8.17 10.56
CA TYR A 60 -13.17 9.32 10.98
C TYR A 60 -14.66 8.97 11.06
N SER A 61 -15.22 8.35 10.00
CA SER A 61 -16.64 7.97 9.97
C SER A 61 -17.04 6.97 11.06
N LYS A 62 -16.08 6.16 11.54
CA LYS A 62 -16.26 5.19 12.62
C LYS A 62 -16.05 5.79 14.02
N GLY A 63 -15.73 7.08 14.12
CA GLY A 63 -15.37 7.72 15.40
C GLY A 63 -14.05 7.21 16.00
N LEU A 64 -13.15 6.68 15.15
CA LEU A 64 -11.87 6.08 15.56
C LEU A 64 -10.65 6.97 15.25
N ALA A 65 -10.85 8.13 14.62
CA ALA A 65 -9.77 9.02 14.19
C ALA A 65 -8.89 9.50 15.37
N ASP A 66 -9.47 10.01 16.45
CA ASP A 66 -8.71 10.52 17.60
C ASP A 66 -7.85 9.43 18.23
N LYS A 67 -8.42 8.24 18.44
CA LYS A 67 -7.69 7.08 18.98
C LYS A 67 -6.55 6.63 18.07
N ALA A 68 -6.76 6.68 16.75
CA ALA A 68 -5.71 6.37 15.78
C ALA A 68 -4.59 7.42 15.80
N MET A 69 -4.95 8.71 15.90
CA MET A 69 -4.00 9.81 16.02
C MET A 69 -3.15 9.69 17.27
N GLU A 70 -3.77 9.47 18.44
CA GLU A 70 -3.07 9.27 19.72
C GLU A 70 -2.08 8.10 19.63
N LYS A 71 -2.50 6.98 19.00
CA LYS A 71 -1.59 5.84 18.80
C LYS A 71 -0.41 6.21 17.91
N LEU A 72 -0.64 6.90 16.78
CA LEU A 72 0.41 7.33 15.87
C LEU A 72 1.39 8.33 16.49
N GLU A 73 0.93 9.16 17.42
CA GLU A 73 1.78 10.10 18.16
C GLU A 73 2.75 9.41 19.13
N ASN A 74 2.34 8.25 19.64
CA ASN A 74 3.16 7.44 20.53
C ASN A 74 4.04 6.41 19.78
N MET A 75 3.93 6.32 18.45
CA MET A 75 4.73 5.42 17.64
C MET A 75 6.05 6.09 17.21
N GLY A 76 7.16 5.37 17.39
CA GLY A 76 8.48 5.77 16.91
C GLY A 76 8.71 5.42 15.44
N GLU A 77 9.83 5.91 14.89
CA GLU A 77 10.21 5.70 13.48
C GLU A 77 10.47 4.22 13.14
N GLU A 78 10.87 3.41 14.13
CA GLU A 78 11.16 1.99 13.96
C GLU A 78 9.95 1.08 14.26
N ASP A 79 8.81 1.66 14.63
CA ASP A 79 7.58 0.88 14.85
C ASP A 79 6.95 0.45 13.52
N PHE A 80 6.38 -0.75 13.53
CA PHE A 80 5.65 -1.26 12.37
C PHE A 80 4.43 -0.41 12.03
N CYS A 81 3.91 -0.57 10.81
CA CYS A 81 2.72 0.15 10.36
C CYS A 81 1.56 0.07 11.37
N LEU A 82 0.80 1.14 11.56
CA LEU A 82 -0.38 1.21 12.42
C LEU A 82 -1.36 0.05 12.18
N LEU A 83 -1.49 -0.36 10.92
CA LEU A 83 -2.38 -1.44 10.48
C LEU A 83 -1.79 -2.84 10.69
N PHE A 84 -0.51 -2.97 11.03
CA PHE A 84 0.11 -4.27 11.24
C PHE A 84 -0.48 -4.95 12.49
N ARG A 85 -0.91 -6.20 12.32
CA ARG A 85 -1.33 -7.08 13.42
C ARG A 85 -0.35 -8.24 13.53
N GLN A 86 0.44 -8.21 14.60
CA GLN A 86 1.29 -9.32 14.96
C GLN A 86 0.44 -10.47 15.51
N THR A 87 0.58 -11.65 14.92
CA THR A 87 -0.15 -12.86 15.35
C THR A 87 0.73 -13.82 16.12
N ASN A 88 2.06 -13.73 15.95
CA ASN A 88 3.02 -14.52 16.70
C ASN A 88 4.27 -13.70 17.03
N PHE A 89 4.54 -13.54 18.32
CA PHE A 89 5.70 -12.82 18.83
C PHE A 89 6.99 -13.63 18.74
N LEU A 90 6.93 -14.96 18.80
CA LEU A 90 8.10 -15.84 18.74
C LEU A 90 8.66 -15.97 17.33
N THR A 91 7.79 -16.08 16.32
CA THR A 91 8.21 -16.23 14.92
C THR A 91 8.27 -14.91 14.17
N ASN A 92 7.88 -13.80 14.82
CA ASN A 92 7.62 -12.52 14.18
C ASN A 92 6.80 -12.77 12.91
N SER A 93 5.58 -13.29 13.09
CA SER A 93 4.58 -13.47 12.03
C SER A 93 3.36 -12.59 12.29
N GLY A 94 2.71 -12.16 11.22
CA GLY A 94 1.61 -11.22 11.29
C GLY A 94 1.08 -10.88 9.90
N SER A 95 0.10 -9.99 9.85
CA SER A 95 -0.47 -9.53 8.58
C SER A 95 -1.04 -8.12 8.74
N CYS A 96 -1.41 -7.51 7.62
CA CYS A 96 -2.19 -6.27 7.67
C CYS A 96 -3.55 -6.58 8.29
N GLY A 97 -3.88 -5.90 9.38
CA GLY A 97 -5.15 -6.01 10.07
C GLY A 97 -6.33 -5.41 9.33
N ASP A 98 -6.04 -4.58 8.34
CA ASP A 98 -7.03 -4.04 7.40
C ASP A 98 -6.47 -4.04 5.98
N TYR A 99 -6.78 -5.11 5.24
CA TYR A 99 -6.22 -5.32 3.91
C TYR A 99 -6.82 -4.39 2.85
N GLN A 100 -8.03 -3.89 3.10
CA GLN A 100 -8.74 -2.97 2.20
C GLN A 100 -8.08 -1.59 2.18
N TYR A 101 -7.48 -1.16 3.28
CA TYR A 101 -6.88 0.17 3.43
C TYR A 101 -5.34 0.18 3.42
N ARG A 102 -4.71 -0.90 2.93
CA ARG A 102 -3.25 -0.92 2.74
C ARG A 102 -2.82 0.06 1.62
N GLY A 103 -1.66 0.68 1.80
CA GLY A 103 -1.07 1.60 0.81
C GLY A 103 -0.67 0.90 -0.50
N MET A 104 -0.32 1.70 -1.50
CA MET A 104 0.06 1.29 -2.86
C MET A 104 1.25 0.32 -2.84
N ILE A 105 2.30 0.65 -2.10
CA ILE A 105 3.48 -0.21 -1.97
C ILE A 105 3.13 -1.62 -1.48
N CYS A 106 2.19 -1.73 -0.54
CA CYS A 106 1.73 -3.01 0.02
C CYS A 106 0.86 -3.82 -0.94
N ARG A 107 0.28 -3.18 -1.98
CA ARG A 107 -0.48 -3.83 -3.06
C ARG A 107 0.43 -4.30 -4.19
N LEU A 108 1.40 -3.46 -4.54
CA LEU A 108 2.37 -3.72 -5.60
C LEU A 108 3.37 -4.81 -5.22
N PHE A 109 3.79 -4.84 -3.94
CA PHE A 109 4.79 -5.80 -3.49
C PHE A 109 4.28 -7.24 -3.58
N GLY A 110 4.99 -8.07 -4.32
CA GLY A 110 4.65 -9.47 -4.58
C GLY A 110 3.67 -9.68 -5.73
N ALA A 111 3.20 -8.62 -6.40
CA ALA A 111 2.19 -8.73 -7.46
C ALA A 111 2.39 -7.75 -8.63
N SER A 112 3.54 -7.08 -8.72
CA SER A 112 3.82 -6.11 -9.78
C SER A 112 5.28 -6.17 -10.24
N VAL A 113 5.57 -5.45 -11.31
CA VAL A 113 6.91 -5.34 -11.89
C VAL A 113 7.43 -3.91 -11.88
N ARG A 114 8.75 -3.79 -11.86
CA ARG A 114 9.48 -2.56 -12.18
C ARG A 114 10.42 -2.81 -13.35
N ARG A 115 10.86 -1.76 -14.03
CA ARG A 115 11.95 -1.85 -15.01
C ARG A 115 13.27 -1.57 -14.32
N ASP A 116 14.30 -2.33 -14.67
CA ASP A 116 15.67 -1.99 -14.31
C ASP A 116 16.27 -0.97 -15.29
N LYS A 117 17.54 -0.59 -15.05
CA LYS A 117 18.28 0.36 -15.89
C LYS A 117 18.52 -0.11 -17.33
N HIS A 118 18.31 -1.39 -17.62
CA HIS A 118 18.42 -1.98 -18.95
C HIS A 118 17.05 -2.17 -19.61
N GLY A 119 15.97 -1.74 -18.96
CA GLY A 119 14.60 -1.84 -19.46
C GLY A 119 13.94 -3.21 -19.21
N MET A 120 14.63 -4.14 -18.56
CA MET A 120 14.09 -5.47 -18.27
C MET A 120 13.07 -5.38 -17.13
N LYS A 121 11.94 -6.07 -17.29
CA LYS A 121 10.91 -6.16 -16.25
C LYS A 121 11.39 -7.12 -15.17
N GLN A 122 11.27 -6.70 -13.92
CA GLN A 122 11.57 -7.49 -12.73
C GLN A 122 10.40 -7.44 -11.77
N MET A 123 9.96 -8.61 -11.29
CA MET A 123 8.94 -8.70 -10.24
C MET A 123 9.46 -8.06 -8.95
N ILE A 124 8.64 -7.21 -8.34
CA ILE A 124 8.90 -6.61 -7.03
C ILE A 124 8.49 -7.65 -5.99
N THR A 125 9.43 -8.34 -5.37
CA THR A 125 9.14 -9.41 -4.40
C THR A 125 10.29 -9.62 -3.40
N CYS A 126 10.05 -10.43 -2.37
CA CYS A 126 11.01 -10.70 -1.29
C CYS A 126 11.97 -11.86 -1.62
N LYS A 127 13.05 -11.93 -0.84
CA LYS A 127 14.05 -13.00 -0.92
C LYS A 127 13.44 -14.39 -0.66
N ILE A 128 12.47 -14.49 0.25
CA ILE A 128 11.78 -15.74 0.59
C ILE A 128 11.11 -16.37 -0.63
N ILE A 129 10.44 -15.57 -1.47
CA ILE A 129 9.83 -16.08 -2.70
C ILE A 129 10.90 -16.48 -3.72
N LYS A 130 11.93 -15.64 -3.90
CA LYS A 130 13.02 -15.91 -4.88
C LYS A 130 13.79 -17.19 -4.58
N GLU A 131 14.06 -17.47 -3.31
CA GLU A 131 14.83 -18.64 -2.87
C GLU A 131 13.94 -19.87 -2.63
N GLY A 132 12.69 -19.67 -2.21
CA GLY A 132 11.75 -20.76 -1.95
C GLY A 132 11.05 -21.30 -3.19
N GLN A 133 10.96 -20.51 -4.26
CA GLN A 133 10.33 -20.88 -5.55
C GLN A 133 11.23 -20.47 -6.73
N PRO A 134 12.47 -20.98 -6.81
CA PRO A 134 13.45 -20.51 -7.79
C PRO A 134 13.07 -20.85 -9.23
N GLU A 135 12.44 -22.01 -9.45
CA GLU A 135 12.03 -22.46 -10.80
C GLU A 135 10.87 -21.61 -11.33
N GLU A 136 9.81 -21.43 -10.52
CA GLU A 136 8.66 -20.61 -10.85
C GLU A 136 9.06 -19.14 -11.02
N PHE A 137 9.94 -18.63 -10.14
CA PHE A 137 10.43 -17.26 -10.24
C PHE A 137 11.23 -17.03 -11.54
N LYS A 138 12.05 -18.01 -11.94
CA LYS A 138 12.80 -17.93 -13.20
C LYS A 138 11.86 -17.98 -14.40
N ALA A 139 10.92 -18.92 -14.42
CA ALA A 139 9.91 -19.04 -15.49
C ALA A 139 9.08 -17.77 -15.63
N LEU A 140 8.64 -17.18 -14.51
CA LEU A 140 7.94 -15.89 -14.50
C LEU A 140 8.81 -14.78 -15.09
N SER A 141 10.08 -14.70 -14.68
CA SER A 141 11.01 -13.68 -15.17
C SER A 141 11.18 -13.75 -16.69
N GLU A 142 11.25 -14.95 -17.26
CA GLU A 142 11.28 -15.15 -18.72
C GLU A 142 9.96 -14.74 -19.36
N ALA A 143 8.82 -15.13 -18.77
CA ALA A 143 7.48 -14.84 -19.29
C ALA A 143 7.18 -13.33 -19.34
N ILE A 144 7.44 -12.58 -18.27
CA ILE A 144 7.19 -11.11 -18.23
C ILE A 144 8.03 -10.36 -19.26
N ASN A 145 9.26 -10.82 -19.52
CA ASN A 145 10.14 -10.23 -20.53
C ASN A 145 9.83 -10.71 -21.95
N SER A 146 9.09 -11.81 -22.08
CA SER A 146 8.58 -12.34 -23.37
C SER A 146 7.17 -11.85 -23.73
N GLY A 147 6.58 -10.96 -22.92
CA GLY A 147 5.33 -10.29 -23.24
C GLY A 147 4.15 -10.62 -22.33
N LEU A 148 4.33 -11.44 -21.28
CA LEU A 148 3.28 -11.65 -20.27
C LEU A 148 2.87 -10.29 -19.68
N PRO A 149 1.56 -9.93 -19.72
CA PRO A 149 1.07 -8.71 -19.11
C PRO A 149 1.33 -8.72 -17.60
N ALA A 150 1.88 -7.62 -17.08
CA ALA A 150 2.17 -7.48 -15.67
C ALA A 150 1.97 -6.01 -15.24
N PRO A 151 1.34 -5.75 -14.08
CA PRO A 151 1.10 -4.39 -13.62
C PRO A 151 2.44 -3.72 -13.31
N SER A 152 2.65 -2.53 -13.88
CA SER A 152 3.87 -1.75 -13.67
C SER A 152 3.70 -0.84 -12.46
N ALA A 153 4.59 -0.95 -11.46
CA ALA A 153 4.57 -0.07 -10.30
C ALA A 153 4.60 1.41 -10.68
N SER A 154 5.43 1.79 -11.66
CA SER A 154 5.54 3.17 -12.12
C SER A 154 4.22 3.71 -12.69
N TYR A 155 3.46 2.88 -13.40
CA TYR A 155 2.17 3.27 -13.97
C TYR A 155 1.16 3.61 -12.87
N TYR A 156 1.07 2.75 -11.85
CA TYR A 156 0.15 2.96 -10.74
C TYR A 156 0.54 4.14 -9.84
N TYR A 157 1.84 4.39 -9.64
CA TYR A 157 2.28 5.60 -8.95
C TYR A 157 2.00 6.87 -9.77
N SER A 158 2.11 6.82 -11.10
CA SER A 158 1.69 7.94 -11.97
C SER A 158 0.21 8.22 -11.83
N LEU A 159 -0.65 7.19 -11.87
CA LEU A 159 -2.10 7.35 -11.67
C LEU A 159 -2.43 8.02 -10.33
N LEU A 160 -1.72 7.69 -9.25
CA LEU A 160 -1.88 8.39 -7.97
C LEU A 160 -1.43 9.85 -8.06
N SER A 161 -0.27 10.10 -8.65
CA SER A 161 0.27 11.46 -8.79
C SER A 161 -0.64 12.36 -9.62
N ASP A 162 -1.36 11.81 -10.59
CA ASP A 162 -2.33 12.54 -11.41
C ASP A 162 -3.57 12.99 -10.61
N ILE A 163 -3.89 12.34 -9.49
CA ILE A 163 -4.99 12.76 -8.59
C ILE A 163 -4.57 14.03 -7.82
N ASP A 164 -3.39 14.00 -7.21
CA ASP A 164 -2.80 15.15 -6.53
C ASP A 164 -1.29 14.96 -6.30
N GLU A 165 -0.47 15.71 -7.06
CA GLU A 165 0.99 15.67 -6.96
C GLU A 165 1.51 16.07 -5.57
N ARG A 166 0.88 17.05 -4.91
CA ARG A 166 1.33 17.56 -3.61
C ARG A 166 1.13 16.54 -2.50
N LEU A 167 0.02 15.81 -2.54
CA LEU A 167 -0.27 14.73 -1.58
C LEU A 167 0.46 13.42 -1.91
N SER A 168 1.19 13.37 -3.03
CA SER A 168 1.96 12.21 -3.49
C SER A 168 3.41 12.19 -2.97
N GLU A 169 3.82 13.19 -2.18
CA GLU A 169 5.10 13.15 -1.45
C GLU A 169 5.14 11.94 -0.51
N HIS A 170 6.28 11.26 -0.50
CA HIS A 170 6.48 10.00 0.19
C HIS A 170 7.10 10.18 1.59
N PHE A 171 6.50 9.56 2.58
CA PHE A 171 6.90 9.58 3.98
C PHE A 171 6.99 8.14 4.53
N PRO A 172 7.64 7.92 5.70
CA PRO A 172 7.43 6.70 6.45
C PRO A 172 5.93 6.42 6.63
N VAL A 173 5.52 5.16 6.52
CA VAL A 173 4.10 4.77 6.41
C VAL A 173 3.23 5.35 7.54
N ASN A 174 3.72 5.34 8.79
CA ASN A 174 2.96 5.89 9.92
C ASN A 174 2.84 7.42 9.84
N THR A 175 3.87 8.11 9.35
CA THR A 175 3.83 9.55 9.08
C THR A 175 2.83 9.88 7.98
N ALA A 176 2.77 9.08 6.91
CA ALA A 176 1.79 9.26 5.84
C ALA A 176 0.36 9.08 6.34
N ILE A 177 0.09 8.04 7.14
CA ILE A 177 -1.22 7.81 7.77
C ILE A 177 -1.59 8.97 8.71
N LYS A 178 -0.65 9.43 9.54
CA LYS A 178 -0.87 10.54 10.48
C LYS A 178 -1.28 11.81 9.74
N LYS A 179 -0.53 12.18 8.69
CA LYS A 179 -0.85 13.34 7.85
C LYS A 179 -2.20 13.19 7.16
N ALA A 180 -2.54 11.99 6.68
CA ALA A 180 -3.84 11.74 6.05
C ALA A 180 -5.00 11.94 7.03
N LEU A 181 -4.86 11.44 8.27
CA LEU A 181 -5.82 11.68 9.35
C LEU A 181 -5.96 13.17 9.66
N ASP A 182 -4.85 13.89 9.82
CA ASP A 182 -4.86 15.33 10.09
C ASP A 182 -5.60 16.14 9.01
N HIS A 183 -5.33 15.83 7.73
CA HIS A 183 -6.05 16.44 6.60
C HIS A 183 -7.55 16.14 6.64
N VAL A 184 -7.95 14.90 6.92
CA VAL A 184 -9.36 14.49 6.96
C VAL A 184 -10.10 15.09 8.14
N MET A 185 -9.48 15.09 9.33
CA MET A 185 -10.07 15.69 10.53
C MET A 185 -10.26 17.19 10.34
N THR A 186 -9.24 17.88 9.83
CA THR A 186 -9.31 19.32 9.52
C THR A 186 -10.39 19.61 8.47
N TYR A 187 -10.40 18.85 7.38
CA TYR A 187 -11.40 18.99 6.32
C TYR A 187 -12.83 18.78 6.84
N SER A 188 -13.03 17.77 7.69
CA SER A 188 -14.37 17.44 8.23
C SER A 188 -14.83 18.48 9.24
N TYR A 189 -13.95 18.98 10.11
CA TYR A 189 -14.24 20.08 11.02
C TYR A 189 -14.74 21.32 10.26
N TYR A 190 -14.09 21.70 9.16
CA TYR A 190 -14.55 22.85 8.38
C TYR A 190 -15.91 22.62 7.72
N LEU A 191 -16.20 21.40 7.25
CA LEU A 191 -17.51 21.10 6.68
C LEU A 191 -18.62 21.18 7.74
N GLU A 192 -18.40 20.60 8.91
CA GLU A 192 -19.38 20.57 10.01
C GLU A 192 -19.66 21.96 10.59
N ASN A 193 -18.66 22.87 10.58
CA ASN A 193 -18.79 24.22 11.11
C ASN A 193 -19.13 25.29 10.05
N GLN A 194 -19.26 24.92 8.77
CA GLN A 194 -19.74 25.82 7.71
C GLN A 194 -21.26 25.71 7.48
N GLU A 195 -21.96 24.83 8.18
CA GLU A 195 -23.44 24.72 8.17
C GLU A 195 -24.13 25.56 9.27
N VAL A 196 -23.47 26.60 9.81
CA VAL A 196 -24.03 27.54 10.81
C VAL A 196 -24.20 28.95 10.23
#